data_AF-X0Y1K3-F1
#
_entry.id   AF-X0Y1K3-F1
#
_cell.length_a   1.000
_cell.length_b   1.000
_cell.length_c   1.000
_cell.angle_alpha   90.00
_cell.angle_beta   90.00
_cell.angle_gamma   90.00
#
_symmetry.space_group_name_H-M   'P 1'
#
loop_
_entity.id
_entity.type
_entity.pdbx_description
1 polymer ?
#
loop_
_entity_poly.entity_id
_entity_poly.type
_entity_poly.pdbx_seq_one_letter_code
_entity_poly.pdbx_strand_id
1 'polypeptide(L)' 'MKRVCYFCGSDMGEKGGNHTGEIFHSVCDKCSDRLRLEERLPELLLAIVALRKQNGFNKEYHQIFTTPAVI' A
#
# COMPACT_ATOMS: atom_id res chain seq x y z
N MET A 1 -16.60 -1.34 -5.34
CA MET A 1 -15.22 -0.90 -5.03
C MET A 1 -14.24 -1.51 -6.03
N LYS A 2 -13.45 -0.69 -6.73
CA LYS A 2 -12.42 -1.19 -7.68
C LYS A 2 -11.15 -1.55 -6.92
N ARG A 3 -10.48 -2.66 -7.29
CA ARG A 3 -9.16 -3.01 -6.77
C ARG A 3 -8.11 -2.68 -7.80
N VAL A 4 -7.07 -1.99 -7.37
CA VAL A 4 -5.97 -1.58 -8.24
C VAL A 4 -4.65 -1.93 -7.58
N CYS A 5 -3.68 -2.39 -8.38
CA CYS A 5 -2.35 -2.64 -7.89
C CYS A 5 -1.65 -1.33 -7.52
N TYR A 6 -1.17 -1.21 -6.29
CA TYR A 6 -0.44 -0.03 -5.80
C TYR A 6 0.85 0.23 -6.60
N PHE A 7 1.56 -0.83 -7.01
CA PHE A 7 2.86 -0.69 -7.66
C PHE A 7 2.79 -0.48 -9.17
N CYS A 8 1.88 -1.16 -9.86
CA CYS A 8 1.82 -1.13 -11.32
C CYS A 8 0.52 -0.55 -11.89
N GLY A 9 -0.42 -0.14 -11.03
CA GLY A 9 -1.69 0.43 -11.46
C GLY A 9 -2.64 -0.55 -12.16
N SER A 10 -2.30 -1.84 -12.21
CA SER A 10 -3.13 -2.83 -12.89
C SER A 10 -4.48 -2.99 -12.19
N ASP A 11 -5.55 -3.03 -13.00
CA ASP A 11 -6.89 -3.38 -12.52
C ASP A 11 -6.90 -4.83 -12.03
N MET A 12 -7.33 -5.03 -10.78
CA MET A 12 -7.42 -6.31 -10.09
C MET A 12 -8.89 -6.73 -9.89
N GLY A 13 -9.80 -6.12 -10.64
CA GLY A 13 -11.22 -6.38 -10.64
C GLY A 13 -11.97 -5.66 -9.53
N GLU A 14 -13.28 -5.89 -9.48
CA GLU A 14 -14.14 -5.31 -8.47
C GLU A 14 -14.20 -6.20 -7.23
N LYS A 15 -14.26 -5.58 -6.04
CA LYS A 15 -14.63 -6.27 -4.81
C LYS A 15 -16.10 -5.92 -4.54
N GLY A 16 -16.92 -6.95 -4.37
CA GLY A 16 -18.32 -6.81 -4.00
C GLY A 16 -18.44 -6.03 -2.70
N GLY A 17 -19.12 -4.90 -2.77
CA GLY A 17 -19.33 -3.98 -1.66
C GLY A 17 -20.18 -2.80 -2.13
N ASN A 18 -21.16 -2.42 -1.32
CA ASN A 18 -22.17 -1.38 -1.59
C ASN A 18 -21.59 0.04 -1.71
N HIS A 19 -20.27 0.20 -1.77
CA HIS A 19 -19.61 1.50 -1.90
C HIS A 19 -19.16 1.68 -3.34
N THR A 20 -20.06 2.31 -4.11
CA THR A 20 -19.81 2.80 -5.46
C THR A 20 -18.87 4.00 -5.38
N GLY A 21 -17.65 3.88 -5.91
CA GLY A 21 -16.68 4.98 -6.02
C GLY A 21 -15.35 4.77 -5.30
N GLU A 22 -15.27 3.84 -4.35
CA GLU A 22 -14.01 3.60 -3.63
C GLU A 22 -13.02 2.76 -4.46
N ILE A 23 -11.74 3.17 -4.42
CA ILE A 23 -10.61 2.43 -4.99
C ILE A 23 -9.81 1.83 -3.84
N PHE A 24 -9.69 0.52 -3.83
CA PHE A 24 -8.86 -0.23 -2.90
C PHE A 24 -7.50 -0.54 -3.52
N HIS A 25 -6.43 -0.11 -2.85
CA HIS A 25 -5.07 -0.36 -3.29
C HIS A 25 -4.52 -1.62 -2.62
N SER A 26 -3.99 -2.55 -3.41
CA SER A 26 -3.32 -3.77 -2.94
C SER A 26 -2.16 -4.13 -3.88
N VAL A 27 -1.38 -5.17 -3.62
CA VAL A 27 -0.29 -5.60 -4.53
C VAL A 27 -0.78 -6.80 -5.33
N CYS A 28 -0.60 -6.77 -6.66
CA CYS A 28 -0.91 -7.93 -7.52
C CYS A 28 0.21 -8.98 -7.45
N ASP A 29 -0.12 -10.24 -7.76
CA ASP A 29 0.80 -11.37 -7.68
C ASP A 29 2.12 -11.12 -8.44
N LYS A 30 2.03 -10.59 -9.66
CA LYS A 30 3.23 -10.23 -10.46
C LYS A 30 4.16 -9.26 -9.75
N CYS A 31 3.61 -8.27 -9.05
CA CYS A 31 4.40 -7.31 -8.29
C CYS A 31 4.90 -7.92 -6.97
N SER A 32 4.10 -8.79 -6.34
CA SER A 32 4.49 -9.54 -5.15
C SER A 32 5.73 -10.40 -5.44
N ASP A 33 5.70 -11.17 -6.53
CA ASP A 33 6.79 -12.04 -6.95
C ASP A 33 8.03 -11.23 -7.34
N ARG A 34 7.86 -10.17 -8.15
CA ARG A 34 8.97 -9.32 -8.58
C ARG A 34 9.69 -8.66 -7.40
N LEU A 35 8.94 -8.29 -6.37
CA LEU A 35 9.49 -7.69 -5.15
C LEU A 35 9.94 -8.73 -4.12
N ARG A 36 9.69 -10.03 -4.38
CA ARG A 36 9.94 -11.16 -3.48
C ARG A 36 9.34 -10.89 -2.10
N LEU A 37 8.11 -10.37 -2.06
CA LEU A 37 7.50 -9.86 -0.82
C LEU A 37 7.36 -10.95 0.24
N GLU A 38 7.05 -12.19 -0.15
CA GLU A 38 6.92 -13.31 0.80
C GLU A 38 8.24 -13.65 1.47
N GLU A 39 9.32 -13.73 0.69
CA GLU A 39 10.65 -14.08 1.18
C GLU A 39 11.27 -12.94 1.97
N ARG A 40 10.97 -11.69 1.60
CA ARG A 40 11.46 -10.47 2.28
C ARG A 40 10.55 -9.98 3.39
N LEU A 41 9.42 -10.66 3.62
CA LEU A 41 8.44 -10.26 4.62
C LEU A 41 9.07 -10.16 6.01
N PRO A 42 9.92 -11.09 6.48
CA PRO A 42 10.55 -10.99 7.79
C PRO A 42 11.39 -9.72 7.94
N GLU A 43 12.22 -9.38 6.94
CA GLU A 43 13.08 -8.19 6.96
C GLU A 43 12.25 -6.91 6.88
N LEU A 44 11.18 -6.90 6.09
CA LEU A 44 10.25 -5.77 6.00
C LEU A 44 9.54 -5.53 7.33
N LEU A 45 9.10 -6.59 8.02
CA LEU A 45 8.48 -6.48 9.34
C LEU A 45 9.48 -5.93 10.38
N LEU A 46 10.73 -6.40 10.35
CA LEU A 46 11.80 -5.87 11.21
C LEU A 46 12.07 -4.39 10.91
N ALA A 47 12.14 -4.01 9.65
CA ALA A 47 12.31 -2.61 9.24
C ALA A 47 11.15 -1.73 9.72
N ILE A 48 9.90 -2.18 9.59
CA ILE A 48 8.73 -1.45 10.09
C ILE A 48 8.79 -1.30 11.61
N VAL A 49 9.17 -2.34 12.35
CA VAL A 49 9.33 -2.27 13.81
C VAL A 49 10.44 -1.29 14.19
N ALA A 50 11.58 -1.34 13.49
CA ALA A 50 12.69 -0.40 13.68
C ALA A 50 12.26 1.05 13.40
N LEU A 51 11.56 1.29 12.29
CA LEU A 51 11.03 2.61 11.93
C LEU A 51 9.99 3.11 12.94
N ARG A 52 9.11 2.23 13.44
CA ARG A 52 8.15 2.59 14.51
C ARG A 52 8.86 2.91 15.82
N LYS A 53 9.94 2.19 16.16
CA LYS A 53 10.76 2.47 17.34
C LYS A 53 11.47 3.83 17.22
N GLN A 54 11.94 4.19 16.02
CA GLN A 54 12.52 5.51 15.73
C GLN A 54 11.45 6.62 15.77
N ASN A 55 10.28 6.38 15.18
CA ASN A 55 9.16 7.33 15.15
C ASN A 55 8.39 7.43 16.47
N GLY A 56 8.68 6.58 17.46
CA GLY A 56 8.24 6.78 18.85
C GLY A 56 8.73 8.09 19.48
N PHE A 57 9.75 8.73 18.88
CA PHE A 57 10.24 10.08 19.22
C PHE A 57 9.69 11.20 18.32
N ASN A 58 9.03 10.89 17.21
CA ASN A 58 8.48 11.89 16.29
C ASN A 58 7.09 11.45 15.84
N LYS A 59 6.10 11.73 16.69
CA LYS A 59 4.69 11.67 16.32
C LYS A 59 4.37 12.86 15.43
N GLU A 60 4.61 12.71 14.15
CA GLU A 60 3.79 13.38 13.14
C GLU A 60 3.24 12.27 12.25
N TYR A 61 1.99 11.90 12.53
CA TYR A 61 1.20 11.12 11.60
C TYR A 61 1.02 12.00 10.36
N HIS A 62 1.92 11.89 9.39
CA HIS A 62 1.67 12.42 8.07
C HIS A 62 0.46 11.66 7.53
N GLN A 63 -0.71 12.29 7.64
CA GLN A 63 -1.82 11.99 6.75
C GLN A 63 -1.24 12.02 5.34
N ILE A 64 -1.13 10.86 4.71
CA ILE A 64 -0.88 10.75 3.27
C ILE A 64 -2.24 11.09 2.60
N PHE A 65 -2.69 12.32 2.80
CA PHE A 65 -3.64 13.01 1.95
C PHE A 65 -2.82 14.12 1.31
N THR A 66 -2.53 13.96 0.02
CA THR A 66 -2.44 15.01 -1.01
C THR A 66 -1.56 14.50 -2.16
N THR A 67 -2.20 14.06 -3.24
CA THR A 67 -1.71 14.42 -4.56
C THR A 67 -2.76 15.32 -5.18
N PRO A 68 -2.55 16.64 -5.29
CA PRO A 68 -3.13 17.39 -6.38
C PRO A 68 -2.21 17.16 -7.58
N ALA A 69 -2.66 16.39 -8.57
CA ALA A 69 -2.05 16.45 -9.89
C ALA A 69 -2.86 17.47 -10.71
N VAL A 70 -2.31 18.68 -10.78
CA VAL A 70 -2.47 19.67 -11.85
C VAL A 70 -2.09 18.96 -13.17
N ILE A 71 -2.83 19.04 -14.27
CA ILE A 71 -3.11 20.18 -15.18
C ILE A 71 -4.53 20.03 -15.74
#